data_AF-A0A0F5FRH3-F1
#
_entry.id   AF-A0A0F5FRH3-F1
#
_cell.length_a   1.000
_cell.length_b   1.000
_cell.length_c   1.000
_cell.angle_alpha   90.00
_cell.angle_beta   90.00
_cell.angle_gamma   90.00
#
_symmetry.space_group_name_H-M   'P 1'
#
loop_
_entity.id
_entity.type
_entity.pdbx_description
1 polymer ?
#
loop_
_entity_poly.entity_id
_entity_poly.type
_entity_poly.pdbx_seq_one_letter_code
_entity_poly.pdbx_strand_id
1 'polypeptide(L)'
;MPGSSIWKRYSYAWVTLGFFLISIIGHWLFGWFAFVDEQTAHGEVPQVTPYLVLMMRDTLENWQSEFLQLLWQIGGLALLLYVGSPQSKEGSDRVEAKIDEILKRVDPKNGEAIITELDDAYAGRHTDPQYQQRAERRE
;
A
#
# COMPACT_ATOMS: atom_id res chain seq x y z
N MET A 1 -8.30 26.84 4.57
CA MET A 1 -8.46 26.15 3.27
C MET A 1 -9.86 25.55 3.23
N PRO A 2 -10.70 25.82 2.21
CA PRO A 2 -12.04 25.26 2.17
C PRO A 2 -11.94 23.73 2.16
N GLY A 3 -12.67 23.08 3.07
CA GLY A 3 -12.55 21.65 3.35
C GLY A 3 -12.71 20.83 2.07
N SER A 4 -11.69 20.04 1.73
CA SER A 4 -11.78 19.13 0.58
C SER A 4 -12.97 18.20 0.78
N SER A 5 -13.92 18.23 -0.16
CA SER A 5 -15.07 17.32 -0.19
C SER A 5 -14.60 15.86 0.00
N ILE A 6 -15.32 15.08 0.82
CA ILE A 6 -15.04 13.66 1.10
C ILE A 6 -14.83 12.88 -0.21
N TRP A 7 -15.56 13.24 -1.26
CA TRP A 7 -15.43 12.70 -2.61
C TRP A 7 -14.06 12.90 -3.24
N LYS A 8 -13.43 14.08 -3.04
CA LYS A 8 -12.08 14.35 -3.51
C LYS A 8 -11.03 13.71 -2.61
N ARG A 9 -11.28 13.65 -1.30
CA ARG A 9 -10.35 13.05 -0.32
C ARG A 9 -10.19 11.54 -0.50
N TYR A 10 -11.27 10.87 -0.88
CA TYR A 10 -11.33 9.42 -1.07
C TYR A 10 -11.63 9.04 -2.52
N SER A 11 -11.28 9.89 -3.49
CA SER A 11 -11.59 9.67 -4.91
C SER A 11 -11.07 8.32 -5.41
N TYR A 12 -9.85 7.95 -5.02
CA TYR A 12 -9.26 6.65 -5.34
C TYR A 12 -10.12 5.49 -4.82
N ALA A 13 -10.54 5.55 -3.54
CA ALA A 13 -11.39 4.51 -2.95
C ALA A 13 -12.74 4.38 -3.68
N TRP A 14 -13.36 5.49 -4.07
CA TRP A 14 -14.62 5.47 -4.81
C TRP A 14 -14.47 4.89 -6.22
N VAL A 15 -13.41 5.26 -6.93
CA VAL A 15 -13.13 4.73 -8.27
C VAL A 15 -12.85 3.22 -8.19
N THR A 16 -12.01 2.79 -7.25
CA THR A 16 -11.73 1.37 -7.02
C THR A 16 -12.98 0.60 -6.61
N LEU A 17 -13.82 1.16 -5.73
CA LEU A 17 -15.10 0.55 -5.35
C LEU A 17 -16.02 0.42 -6.56
N GLY A 18 -16.08 1.42 -7.43
CA GLY A 18 -16.85 1.35 -8.67
C GLY A 18 -16.39 0.20 -9.57
N PHE A 19 -15.08 0.07 -9.82
CA PHE A 19 -14.54 -1.05 -10.58
C PHE A 19 -14.82 -2.40 -9.92
N PHE A 20 -14.68 -2.49 -8.60
CA PHE A 20 -14.99 -3.70 -7.83
C PHE A 20 -16.46 -4.10 -7.94
N LEU A 21 -17.39 -3.14 -7.82
CA LEU A 21 -18.82 -3.42 -7.95
C LEU A 21 -19.18 -3.88 -9.37
N ILE A 22 -18.61 -3.25 -10.40
CA ILE A 22 -18.82 -3.65 -11.78
C ILE A 22 -18.29 -5.07 -12.01
N SER A 23 -17.08 -5.38 -11.51
CA SER A 23 -16.47 -6.69 -11.71
C SER A 23 -17.20 -7.79 -10.93
N ILE A 24 -17.60 -7.55 -9.67
CA ILE A 24 -18.31 -8.56 -8.88
C ILE A 24 -19.72 -8.81 -9.42
N ILE A 25 -20.43 -7.76 -9.86
CA ILE A 25 -21.72 -7.92 -10.53
C ILE A 25 -21.55 -8.70 -11.83
N GLY A 26 -20.54 -8.36 -12.64
CA GLY A 26 -20.22 -9.10 -13.86
C GLY A 26 -19.92 -10.57 -13.58
N HIS A 27 -19.07 -10.86 -12.60
CA HIS A 27 -18.73 -12.22 -12.19
C HIS A 27 -19.96 -13.08 -11.88
N TRP A 28 -20.90 -12.53 -11.10
CA TRP A 28 -22.15 -13.21 -10.78
C TRP A 28 -23.07 -13.31 -12.01
N LEU A 29 -23.27 -12.23 -12.76
CA LEU A 29 -24.13 -12.28 -13.96
C LEU A 29 -23.66 -13.30 -15.00
N PHE A 30 -22.36 -13.34 -15.31
CA PHE A 30 -21.81 -14.33 -16.22
C PHE A 30 -21.80 -15.74 -15.61
N GLY A 31 -21.60 -15.85 -14.29
CA GLY A 31 -21.77 -17.11 -13.56
C GLY A 31 -23.19 -17.67 -13.68
N TRP A 32 -24.22 -16.81 -13.65
CA TRP A 32 -25.60 -17.24 -13.87
C TRP A 32 -25.81 -17.82 -15.27
N PHE A 33 -25.29 -17.15 -16.30
CA PHE A 33 -25.40 -17.66 -17.67
C PHE A 33 -24.71 -19.01 -17.84
N ALA A 34 -23.50 -19.16 -17.29
CA ALA A 34 -22.79 -20.44 -17.31
C ALA A 34 -23.54 -21.54 -16.56
N PHE A 35 -24.07 -21.23 -15.37
CA PHE A 35 -24.84 -22.17 -14.57
C PHE A 35 -26.13 -22.62 -15.27
N VAL A 36 -26.87 -21.69 -15.88
CA VAL A 36 -28.09 -22.01 -16.63
C VAL A 36 -27.79 -22.91 -17.82
N ASP A 37 -26.71 -22.61 -18.56
CA ASP A 37 -26.29 -23.40 -19.71
C ASP A 37 -25.94 -24.84 -19.29
N GLU A 38 -25.17 -24.99 -18.22
CA GLU A 38 -24.80 -26.29 -17.64
C GLU A 38 -26.02 -27.10 -17.18
N GLN A 39 -26.92 -26.50 -16.40
CA GLN A 39 -28.14 -27.18 -15.93
C GLN A 39 -29.02 -27.60 -17.10
N THR A 40 -29.19 -26.72 -18.09
CA THR A 40 -30.00 -27.03 -19.29
C THR A 40 -29.38 -28.16 -20.10
N ALA A 41 -28.05 -28.20 -20.23
CA ALA A 41 -27.33 -29.28 -20.90
C ALA A 41 -27.50 -30.64 -20.18
N HIS A 42 -27.68 -30.62 -18.86
CA HIS A 42 -27.99 -31.79 -18.05
C HIS A 42 -29.48 -32.15 -17.97
N GLY A 43 -30.36 -31.37 -18.61
CA GLY A 43 -31.82 -31.57 -18.55
C GLY A 43 -32.45 -31.17 -17.21
N GLU A 44 -31.71 -30.42 -16.40
CA GLU A 44 -32.13 -29.92 -15.09
C GLU A 44 -32.75 -28.53 -15.22
N VAL A 45 -33.65 -28.19 -14.29
CA VAL A 45 -34.23 -26.84 -14.22
C VAL A 45 -33.30 -25.96 -13.36
N PRO A 46 -32.80 -24.81 -13.88
CA PRO A 46 -31.97 -23.92 -13.10
C PRO A 46 -32.69 -23.41 -11.86
N GLN A 47 -32.07 -23.61 -10.69
CA GLN A 47 -32.58 -23.13 -9.41
C GLN A 47 -31.67 -22.04 -8.84
N VAL A 48 -32.26 -21.03 -8.20
CA VAL A 48 -31.54 -19.90 -7.62
C VAL A 48 -30.70 -20.33 -6.42
N THR A 49 -31.22 -21.20 -5.54
CA THR A 49 -30.50 -21.60 -4.32
C THR A 49 -29.17 -22.31 -4.59
N PRO A 50 -29.10 -23.35 -5.46
CA PRO A 50 -27.82 -23.99 -5.80
C PRO A 50 -26.84 -23.02 -6.46
N TYR A 51 -27.34 -22.14 -7.34
CA TYR A 51 -26.53 -21.09 -7.94
C TYR A 51 -25.91 -20.13 -6.90
N LEU A 52 -26.71 -19.66 -5.93
CA LEU A 52 -26.20 -18.78 -4.86
C LEU A 52 -25.12 -19.49 -4.04
N VAL A 53 -25.33 -20.75 -3.68
CA VAL A 53 -24.34 -21.53 -2.92
C VAL A 53 -23.05 -21.70 -3.72
N LEU A 54 -23.18 -22.04 -5.01
CA LEU A 54 -22.04 -22.20 -5.92
C LEU A 54 -21.24 -20.91 -6.05
N MET A 55 -21.90 -19.80 -6.38
CA MET A 55 -21.22 -18.51 -6.58
C MET A 55 -20.65 -17.94 -5.27
N MET A 56 -21.32 -18.16 -4.13
CA MET A 56 -20.75 -17.79 -2.83
C MET A 56 -19.48 -18.58 -2.55
N ARG A 57 -19.50 -19.90 -2.78
CA ARG A 57 -18.31 -20.74 -2.61
C ARG A 57 -17.18 -20.23 -3.51
N ASP A 58 -17.42 -20.09 -4.81
CA ASP A 58 -16.40 -19.69 -5.77
C ASP A 58 -15.83 -18.29 -5.44
N THR A 59 -16.70 -17.35 -5.05
CA THR A 59 -16.28 -16.02 -4.60
C THR A 59 -15.42 -16.09 -3.34
N LEU A 60 -15.82 -16.89 -2.34
CA LEU A 60 -15.11 -17.01 -1.06
C LEU A 60 -13.80 -17.80 -1.19
N GLU A 61 -13.75 -18.80 -2.06
CA GLU A 61 -12.51 -19.55 -2.37
C GLU A 61 -11.48 -18.64 -3.02
N ASN A 62 -11.89 -17.85 -4.02
CA ASN A 62 -11.02 -16.85 -4.63
C ASN A 62 -10.58 -15.78 -3.63
N TRP A 63 -11.50 -15.30 -2.79
CA TRP A 63 -11.17 -14.34 -1.75
C TRP A 63 -10.17 -14.92 -0.74
N GLN A 64 -10.37 -16.15 -0.30
CA GLN A 64 -9.49 -16.83 0.65
C GLN A 64 -8.06 -16.99 0.10
N SER A 65 -7.92 -17.43 -1.15
CA SER A 65 -6.61 -17.64 -1.77
C SER A 65 -5.87 -16.33 -1.99
N GLU A 66 -6.55 -15.30 -2.51
CA GLU A 66 -5.96 -13.98 -2.77
C GLU A 66 -5.56 -13.28 -1.46
N PHE A 67 -6.37 -13.38 -0.39
CA PHE A 67 -5.99 -12.84 0.92
C PHE A 67 -4.77 -13.54 1.49
N LEU A 68 -4.70 -14.87 1.41
CA LEU A 68 -3.55 -15.61 1.87
C LEU A 68 -2.29 -15.23 1.09
N GLN A 69 -2.40 -15.09 -0.24
CA GLN A 69 -1.31 -14.64 -1.10
C GLN A 69 -0.83 -13.22 -0.73
N LEU A 70 -1.74 -12.26 -0.58
CA LEU A 70 -1.39 -10.89 -0.22
C LEU A 70 -0.77 -10.80 1.18
N LEU A 71 -1.32 -11.54 2.16
CA LEU A 71 -0.76 -11.61 3.50
C LEU A 71 0.64 -12.23 3.49
N TRP A 72 0.84 -13.32 2.75
CA TRP A 72 2.14 -13.95 2.60
C TRP A 72 3.14 -13.03 1.92
N GLN A 73 2.74 -12.34 0.85
CA GLN A 73 3.61 -11.45 0.10
C GLN A 73 4.00 -10.22 0.94
N ILE A 74 3.03 -9.49 1.49
CA ILE A 74 3.29 -8.27 2.26
C ILE A 74 3.97 -8.64 3.59
N GLY A 75 3.46 -9.64 4.30
CA GLY A 75 4.01 -10.09 5.57
C GLY A 75 5.40 -10.71 5.41
N GLY A 76 5.61 -11.53 4.38
CA GLY A 76 6.90 -12.11 4.04
C GLY A 76 7.92 -11.06 3.64
N LEU A 77 7.55 -10.09 2.78
CA LEU A 77 8.43 -8.97 2.43
C LEU A 77 8.74 -8.09 3.63
N ALA A 78 7.75 -7.78 4.47
CA ALA A 78 7.96 -7.01 5.69
C ALA A 78 8.92 -7.73 6.66
N LEU A 79 8.76 -9.06 6.80
CA LEU A 79 9.65 -9.88 7.63
C LEU A 79 11.07 -9.94 7.05
N LEU A 80 11.22 -10.10 5.74
CA LEU A 80 12.53 -10.09 5.08
C LEU A 80 13.21 -8.71 5.18
N LEU A 81 12.45 -7.62 5.06
CA LEU A 81 12.97 -6.27 5.29
C LEU A 81 13.41 -6.08 6.74
N TYR A 82 12.63 -6.59 7.70
CA TYR A 82 12.92 -6.50 9.12
C TYR A 82 14.15 -7.32 9.53
N VAL A 83 14.26 -8.57 9.07
CA VAL A 83 15.32 -9.51 9.45
C VAL A 83 16.58 -9.35 8.58
N GLY A 84 16.42 -9.00 7.31
CA GLY A 84 17.48 -9.12 6.30
C GLY A 84 17.99 -7.80 5.71
N SER A 85 17.35 -6.64 5.96
CA SER A 85 17.83 -5.41 5.33
C SER A 85 18.83 -4.64 6.22
N PRO A 86 20.07 -4.40 5.74
CA PRO A 86 20.96 -3.39 6.32
C PRO A 86 20.49 -1.94 6.03
N GLN A 87 19.28 -1.78 5.47
CA GLN A 87 18.53 -0.53 5.34
C GLN A 87 17.42 -0.37 6.40
N SER A 88 17.27 -1.33 7.32
CA SER A 88 16.51 -1.14 8.56
C SER A 88 17.04 0.09 9.31
N LYS A 89 16.25 0.70 10.19
CA LYS A 89 16.60 1.91 10.97
C LYS A 89 18.08 1.98 11.37
N GLU A 90 18.63 0.88 11.87
CA GLU A 90 20.05 0.75 12.25
C GLU A 90 21.06 1.12 11.16
N GLY A 91 20.76 0.85 9.89
CA GLY A 91 21.59 1.22 8.75
C GLY A 91 21.61 2.72 8.47
N SER A 92 20.43 3.36 8.51
CA SER A 92 20.28 4.81 8.37
C SER A 92 20.93 5.52 9.56
N ASP A 93 20.60 5.09 10.79
CA ASP A 93 21.13 5.64 12.03
C ASP A 93 22.66 5.53 12.08
N ARG A 94 23.22 4.42 11.56
CA ARG A 94 24.68 4.24 11.48
C ARG A 94 25.34 5.12 10.43
N VAL A 95 24.68 5.40 9.31
CA VAL A 95 25.19 6.33 8.29
C VAL A 95 25.14 7.77 8.80
N GLU A 96 24.03 8.15 9.43
CA GLU A 96 23.85 9.44 10.10
C GLU A 96 24.93 9.68 11.16
N ALA A 97 25.12 8.74 12.09
CA ALA A 97 26.17 8.82 13.10
C ALA A 97 27.60 8.93 12.51
N LYS A 98 27.86 8.30 11.36
CA LYS A 98 29.14 8.43 10.65
C LYS A 98 29.29 9.81 10.02
N ILE A 99 28.22 10.37 9.45
CA ILE A 99 28.23 11.70 8.84
C ILE A 99 28.41 12.78 9.91
N ASP A 100 27.74 12.65 11.06
CA ASP A 100 27.87 13.57 12.19
C ASP A 100 29.31 13.60 12.72
N GLU A 101 29.91 12.43 12.89
CA GLU A 101 31.31 12.33 13.33
C GLU A 101 32.28 12.95 12.31
N ILE A 102 32.01 12.82 11.00
CA ILE A 102 32.80 13.48 9.96
C ILE A 102 32.60 15.00 10.04
N LEU A 103 31.38 15.49 10.20
CA LEU A 103 31.09 16.93 10.24
C LEU A 103 31.73 17.58 11.46
N LYS A 104 31.67 16.94 12.63
CA LYS A 104 32.35 17.38 13.86
C LYS A 104 33.87 17.48 13.68
N ARG A 105 34.48 16.61 12.88
CA ARG A 105 35.92 16.65 12.58
C ARG A 105 36.29 17.69 11.52
N VAL A 106 35.43 17.91 10.53
CA VAL A 106 35.67 18.85 9.42
C VAL A 106 35.41 20.30 9.82
N ASP A 107 34.36 20.56 10.60
CA ASP A 107 34.07 21.87 11.18
C ASP A 107 33.80 21.76 12.69
N PRO A 108 34.86 21.75 13.53
CA PRO A 108 34.71 21.63 14.98
C PRO A 108 34.03 22.83 15.65
N LYS A 109 33.88 23.98 14.96
CA LYS A 109 33.30 25.19 15.53
C LYS A 109 31.79 25.26 15.32
N ASN A 110 31.32 24.86 14.14
CA ASN A 110 29.90 24.97 13.78
C ASN A 110 29.20 23.62 13.58
N GLY A 111 29.94 22.50 13.53
CA GLY A 111 29.39 21.19 13.21
C GLY A 111 28.26 20.75 14.14
N GLU A 112 28.40 20.96 15.45
CA GLU A 112 27.36 20.63 16.45
C GLU A 112 26.08 21.44 16.20
N ALA A 113 26.20 22.74 15.93
CA ALA A 113 25.05 23.62 15.69
C ALA A 113 24.31 23.25 14.39
N ILE A 114 25.05 22.86 13.35
CA ILE A 114 24.48 22.43 12.07
C ILE A 114 23.73 21.11 12.22
N ILE A 115 24.26 20.15 13.00
CA ILE A 115 23.58 18.87 13.28
C ILE A 115 22.27 19.15 14.01
N THR A 116 22.28 19.94 15.07
CA THR A 116 21.05 20.26 15.83
C THR A 116 20.01 20.98 14.98
N GLU A 117 20.42 21.91 14.10
CA GLU A 117 19.49 22.58 13.17
C GLU A 117 18.85 21.58 12.19
N LEU A 118 19.63 20.62 11.67
CA LEU A 118 19.13 19.59 10.78
C LEU A 118 18.17 18.66 11.52
N ASP A 119 18.55 18.19 12.71
CA ASP A 119 17.71 17.33 13.54
C ASP A 119 16.36 17.99 13.82
N ASP A 120 16.35 19.24 14.28
CA ASP A 120 15.10 19.97 14.57
C ASP A 120 14.25 20.20 13.30
N ALA A 121 14.88 20.43 12.15
CA ALA A 121 14.19 20.58 10.88
C ALA A 121 13.57 19.28 10.35
N TYR A 122 14.16 18.12 10.68
CA TYR A 122 13.76 16.80 10.16
C TYR A 122 13.14 15.85 11.20
N ALA A 123 13.14 16.20 12.49
CA ALA A 123 12.63 15.41 13.62
C ALA A 123 11.16 15.00 13.47
N GLY A 124 10.41 15.69 12.61
CA GLY A 124 8.98 15.45 12.40
C GLY A 124 8.62 14.28 11.48
N ARG A 125 9.43 13.92 10.47
CA ARG A 125 9.04 12.92 9.45
C ARG A 125 10.27 12.34 8.74
N HIS A 126 10.50 11.03 8.86
CA HIS A 126 11.44 10.28 8.01
C HIS A 126 11.01 10.17 6.52
N THR A 127 10.11 11.02 6.02
CA THR A 127 9.47 10.86 4.70
C THR A 127 9.12 12.16 3.95
N ASP A 128 9.89 13.26 4.06
CA ASP A 128 9.57 14.48 3.29
C ASP A 128 10.70 14.97 2.34
N PRO A 129 10.40 15.24 1.05
CA PRO A 129 11.37 15.69 0.05
C PRO A 129 11.50 17.22 0.04
N GLN A 130 12.31 17.81 0.91
CA GLN A 130 12.59 19.26 0.91
C GLN A 130 13.94 19.65 0.27
N TYR A 131 14.43 18.88 -0.71
CA TYR A 131 15.66 19.24 -1.42
C TYR A 131 15.51 20.47 -2.34
N GLN A 132 14.28 20.92 -2.65
CA GLN A 132 14.06 21.97 -3.67
C GLN A 132 14.24 23.42 -3.16
N GLN A 133 14.05 23.70 -1.87
CA GLN A 133 14.07 25.10 -1.36
C GLN A 133 15.47 25.65 -1.03
N ARG A 134 16.49 24.80 -0.89
CA ARG A 134 17.86 25.26 -0.62
C ARG A 134 18.65 25.67 -1.87
N ALA A 135 18.23 25.21 -3.06
CA ALA A 135 18.85 25.61 -4.33
C ALA A 135 18.48 27.04 -4.73
N GLU A 136 17.23 27.45 -4.55
CA GLU A 136 16.73 28.79 -4.92
C GLU A 136 17.26 29.92 -4.02
N ARG A 137 17.82 29.61 -2.85
CA ARG A 137 18.37 30.61 -1.92
C ARG A 137 19.86 30.88 -2.12
N ARG A 138 20.51 30.15 -3.03
CA ARG A 138 21.94 30.28 -3.37
C ARG A 138 22.18 30.93 -4.75
N GLU A 139 21.12 31.36 -5.42
CA GLU A 139 21.15 32.25 -6.58
C GLU A 139 20.81 33.68 -6.15
#